data_AF-A0A7C2JJX3-F1
#
_entry.id   AF-A0A7C2JJX3-F1
#
_cell.length_a   1.000
_cell.length_b   1.000
_cell.length_c   1.000
_cell.angle_alpha   90.00
_cell.angle_beta   90.00
_cell.angle_gamma   90.00
#
_symmetry.space_group_name_H-M   'P 1'
#
loop_
_entity.id
_entity.type
_entity.pdbx_description
1 polymer ?
#
loop_
_entity_poly.entity_id
_entity_poly.type
_entity_poly.pdbx_seq_one_letter_code
_entity_poly.pdbx_strand_id
1 'polypeptide(L)'
;MQEGPNFDRELVLRQQGYCLLAGVDEVGRGAWAGPVVACAAILPLNSPRLKEVLLGLRDSKHLTPSRRQQYYELIGSLAVGVGLGLVSSAGIDRLGIAPATRLAMRRAVDALSMGPEYLLVDGFPLNHRGLPHEAIVGGDVKCASIAAASVMAKVVRDGLMTTLDAVYPGYGFGHHKGYGTKKHQEALSSKGPCPIHRLSYSPVRDALHHEPPTVVQRSSGGSSMAVGRLGEQLTAEHLERNGFVICETNYRCTGGEVDIVGLDGQCLVFVEVRTRRSGT
;
A
#
# COMPACT_ATOMS: atom_id res chain seq x y z
N MET A 1 16.65 10.08 -27.22
CA MET A 1 15.81 8.98 -26.73
C MET A 1 16.10 8.85 -25.25
N GLN A 2 15.10 8.96 -24.37
CA GLN A 2 15.35 8.80 -22.94
C GLN A 2 15.66 7.32 -22.69
N GLU A 3 16.87 7.05 -22.27
CA GLU A 3 17.24 5.71 -21.83
C GLU A 3 16.46 5.43 -20.54
N GLY A 4 15.57 4.43 -20.56
CA GLY A 4 14.89 4.00 -19.34
C GLY A 4 15.85 3.33 -18.35
N PRO A 5 15.35 2.83 -17.22
CA PRO A 5 16.14 2.57 -16.04
C PRO A 5 17.23 1.56 -16.33
N ASN A 6 18.41 1.85 -15.77
CA ASN A 6 19.62 1.08 -15.96
C ASN A 6 20.24 0.72 -14.60
N PHE A 7 21.42 0.08 -14.63
CA PHE A 7 22.12 -0.37 -13.43
C PHE A 7 23.30 0.53 -13.04
N ASP A 8 23.46 1.71 -13.66
CA ASP A 8 24.70 2.47 -13.52
C ASP A 8 24.96 2.86 -12.07
N ARG A 9 23.91 3.30 -11.35
CA ARG A 9 24.00 3.66 -9.93
C ARG A 9 24.26 2.45 -9.05
N GLU A 10 23.54 1.37 -9.30
CA GLU A 10 23.73 0.11 -8.59
C GLU A 10 25.17 -0.43 -8.77
N LEU A 11 25.73 -0.32 -9.97
CA LEU A 11 27.09 -0.76 -10.27
C LEU A 11 28.15 0.15 -9.63
N VAL A 12 27.94 1.47 -9.60
CA VAL A 12 28.84 2.39 -8.89
C VAL A 12 28.87 2.08 -7.40
N LEU A 13 27.71 1.89 -6.77
CA LEU A 13 27.64 1.52 -5.35
C LEU A 13 28.27 0.13 -5.09
N ARG A 14 28.13 -0.79 -6.04
CA ARG A 14 28.79 -2.10 -5.95
C ARG A 14 30.31 -2.00 -5.98
N GLN A 15 30.87 -1.12 -6.80
CA GLN A 15 32.31 -0.84 -6.82
C GLN A 15 32.80 -0.20 -5.51
N GLN A 16 31.91 0.48 -4.77
CA GLN A 16 32.19 1.00 -3.43
C GLN A 16 32.09 -0.06 -2.31
N GLY A 17 31.75 -1.31 -2.66
CA GLY A 17 31.71 -2.45 -1.72
C GLY A 17 30.32 -2.85 -1.25
N TYR A 18 29.26 -2.14 -1.64
CA TYR A 18 27.88 -2.50 -1.27
C TYR A 18 27.34 -3.60 -2.19
N CYS A 19 26.85 -4.70 -1.62
CA CYS A 19 26.34 -5.85 -2.36
C CYS A 19 24.80 -5.90 -2.38
N LEU A 20 24.15 -5.66 -1.25
CA LEU A 20 22.69 -5.74 -1.08
C LEU A 20 22.06 -4.35 -1.22
N LEU A 21 21.86 -3.92 -2.47
CA LEU A 21 21.28 -2.63 -2.82
C LEU A 21 19.76 -2.77 -2.98
N ALA A 22 18.98 -2.06 -2.15
CA ALA A 22 17.52 -2.05 -2.27
C ALA A 22 17.03 -0.78 -2.96
N GLY A 23 16.29 -0.95 -4.06
CA GLY A 23 15.47 0.11 -4.65
C GLY A 23 14.13 0.20 -3.92
N VAL A 24 13.65 1.42 -3.66
CA VAL A 24 12.43 1.68 -2.89
C VAL A 24 11.55 2.70 -3.62
N ASP A 25 10.27 2.37 -3.79
CA ASP A 25 9.27 3.26 -4.40
C ASP A 25 7.88 3.07 -3.76
N GLU A 26 6.99 4.05 -3.90
CA GLU A 26 5.61 4.03 -3.45
C GLU A 26 4.57 4.20 -4.56
N VAL A 27 3.36 3.72 -4.30
CA VAL A 27 2.18 3.96 -5.13
C VAL A 27 1.00 4.36 -4.26
N GLY A 28 0.20 5.30 -4.77
CA GLY A 28 -1.11 5.62 -4.20
C GLY A 28 -1.18 6.90 -3.38
N ARG A 29 -0.13 7.72 -3.34
CA ARG A 29 -0.15 8.96 -2.55
C ARG A 29 -1.26 9.93 -2.93
N GLY A 30 -1.54 10.08 -4.22
CA GLY A 30 -2.58 10.98 -4.72
C GLY A 30 -4.00 10.41 -4.69
N ALA A 31 -4.19 9.13 -4.33
CA ALA A 31 -5.52 8.54 -4.29
C ALA A 31 -6.33 9.08 -3.11
N TRP A 32 -7.65 9.19 -3.31
CA TRP A 32 -8.60 9.59 -2.27
C TRP A 32 -9.06 8.41 -1.41
N ALA A 33 -8.87 7.18 -1.91
CA ALA A 33 -9.24 5.95 -1.22
C ALA A 33 -8.15 4.88 -1.33
N GLY A 34 -8.15 3.98 -0.35
CA GLY A 34 -7.23 2.87 -0.20
C GLY A 34 -5.86 3.26 0.37
N PRO A 35 -4.99 2.26 0.59
CA PRO A 35 -3.70 2.46 1.23
C PRO A 35 -2.69 3.17 0.32
N VAL A 36 -1.61 3.65 0.94
CA VAL A 36 -0.33 3.83 0.26
C VAL A 36 0.46 2.52 0.41
N VAL A 37 1.04 2.06 -0.70
CA VAL A 37 1.83 0.82 -0.76
C VAL A 37 3.22 1.19 -1.23
N ALA A 38 4.24 0.72 -0.52
CA ALA A 38 5.63 0.82 -0.93
C ALA A 38 6.21 -0.58 -1.11
N CYS A 39 7.23 -0.66 -1.95
CA CYS A 39 8.01 -1.88 -2.14
C CYS A 39 9.49 -1.55 -1.98
N ALA A 40 10.25 -2.48 -1.44
CA ALA A 40 11.70 -2.51 -1.49
C ALA A 40 12.12 -3.75 -2.29
N ALA A 41 13.04 -3.60 -3.24
CA ALA A 41 13.48 -4.70 -4.10
C ALA A 41 15.01 -4.72 -4.20
N ILE A 42 15.61 -5.88 -3.90
CA ILE A 42 17.04 -6.16 -4.09
C ILE A 42 17.17 -7.05 -5.32
N LEU A 43 17.95 -6.62 -6.31
CA LEU A 43 18.13 -7.35 -7.57
C LEU A 43 19.49 -8.06 -7.64
N PRO A 44 19.58 -9.24 -8.28
CA PRO A 44 20.85 -9.95 -8.44
C PRO A 44 21.70 -9.32 -9.56
N LEU A 45 22.44 -8.25 -9.26
CA LEU A 45 23.20 -7.45 -10.24
C LEU A 45 24.25 -8.23 -11.06
N ASN A 46 24.66 -9.41 -10.58
CA ASN A 46 25.59 -10.33 -11.24
C ASN A 46 24.91 -11.36 -12.14
N SER A 47 23.58 -11.32 -12.27
CA SER A 47 22.80 -12.20 -13.15
C SER A 47 22.68 -11.61 -14.56
N PRO A 48 23.23 -12.26 -15.61
CA PRO A 48 23.03 -11.82 -16.99
C PRO A 48 21.55 -11.79 -17.39
N ARG A 49 20.78 -12.79 -16.91
CA ARG A 49 19.34 -12.92 -17.12
C ARG A 49 18.55 -11.72 -16.60
N LEU A 50 19.03 -11.06 -15.55
CA LEU A 50 18.37 -9.87 -15.02
C LEU A 50 18.39 -8.71 -16.02
N LYS A 51 19.51 -8.50 -16.73
CA LYS A 51 19.60 -7.45 -17.77
C LYS A 51 18.64 -7.73 -18.93
N GLU A 52 18.52 -8.99 -19.34
CA GLU A 52 17.54 -9.44 -20.34
C GLU A 52 16.10 -9.24 -19.90
N VAL A 53 15.79 -9.52 -18.64
CA VAL A 53 14.44 -9.34 -18.12
C VAL A 53 14.08 -7.87 -17.99
N LEU A 54 15.02 -7.00 -17.57
CA LEU A 54 14.74 -5.57 -17.44
C LEU A 54 14.81 -4.80 -18.76
N LEU A 55 15.27 -5.43 -19.84
CA LEU A 55 15.09 -4.91 -21.20
C LEU A 55 13.60 -4.73 -21.48
N GLY A 56 13.16 -3.48 -21.58
CA GLY A 56 11.75 -3.11 -21.78
C GLY A 56 11.03 -2.58 -20.54
N LEU A 57 11.65 -2.63 -19.36
CA LEU A 57 11.17 -1.94 -18.15
C LEU A 57 11.42 -0.42 -18.24
N ARG A 58 11.28 0.18 -19.43
CA ARG A 58 11.67 1.58 -19.69
C ARG A 58 10.64 2.63 -19.28
N ASP A 59 9.41 2.24 -18.97
CA ASP A 59 8.45 3.12 -18.33
C ASP A 59 7.26 2.35 -17.72
N SER A 60 7.28 2.10 -16.40
CA SER A 60 6.21 1.39 -15.70
C SER A 60 4.83 2.08 -15.83
N LYS A 61 4.82 3.39 -16.13
CA LYS A 61 3.62 4.20 -16.33
C LYS A 61 3.04 4.02 -17.74
N HIS A 62 3.83 3.60 -18.72
CA HIS A 62 3.37 3.23 -20.06
C HIS A 62 3.18 1.73 -20.27
N LEU A 63 3.55 0.89 -19.32
CA LEU A 63 3.23 -0.54 -19.36
C LEU A 63 1.72 -0.76 -19.21
N THR A 64 1.19 -1.66 -20.06
CA THR A 64 -0.18 -2.17 -19.89
C THR A 64 -0.29 -2.99 -18.59
N PRO A 65 -1.50 -3.14 -18.00
CA PRO A 65 -1.68 -3.96 -16.81
C PRO A 65 -1.14 -5.39 -16.96
N SER A 66 -1.38 -6.03 -18.12
CA SER A 66 -0.86 -7.37 -18.41
C SER A 66 0.66 -7.41 -18.47
N ARG A 67 1.31 -6.41 -19.12
CA ARG A 67 2.77 -6.32 -19.12
C ARG A 67 3.33 -6.09 -17.72
N ARG A 68 2.71 -5.22 -16.90
CA ARG A 68 3.13 -5.04 -15.49
C ARG A 68 3.02 -6.34 -14.70
N GLN A 69 1.96 -7.13 -14.89
CA GLN A 69 1.81 -8.43 -14.23
C GLN A 69 2.92 -9.41 -14.62
N GLN A 70 3.30 -9.45 -15.90
CA GLN A 70 4.45 -10.26 -16.35
C GLN A 70 5.76 -9.81 -15.67
N TYR A 71 6.01 -8.50 -15.60
CA TYR A 71 7.19 -7.99 -14.90
C TYR A 71 7.14 -8.28 -13.40
N TYR A 72 5.98 -8.21 -12.76
CA TYR A 72 5.80 -8.57 -11.35
C TYR A 72 6.23 -10.02 -11.09
N GLU A 73 5.79 -10.96 -11.92
CA GLU A 73 6.16 -12.38 -11.81
C GLU A 73 7.66 -12.60 -12.09
N LEU A 74 8.19 -11.97 -13.14
CA LEU A 74 9.59 -12.10 -13.51
C LEU A 74 10.51 -11.50 -12.43
N ILE A 75 10.22 -10.29 -11.95
CA ILE A 75 10.96 -9.64 -10.86
C ILE A 75 10.86 -10.49 -9.60
N GLY A 76 9.66 -10.94 -9.22
CA GLY A 76 9.48 -11.79 -8.04
C GLY A 76 10.27 -13.10 -8.09
N SER A 77 10.44 -13.68 -9.29
CA SER A 77 11.22 -14.91 -9.46
C SER A 77 12.75 -14.70 -9.45
N LEU A 78 13.22 -13.48 -9.71
CA LEU A 78 14.65 -13.16 -9.85
C LEU A 78 15.20 -12.35 -8.69
N ALA A 79 14.38 -11.52 -8.05
CA ALA A 79 14.81 -10.64 -6.98
C ALA A 79 15.40 -11.45 -5.83
N VAL A 80 16.50 -10.94 -5.29
CA VAL A 80 17.18 -11.49 -4.13
C VAL A 80 16.35 -11.27 -2.87
N GLY A 81 15.61 -10.16 -2.82
CA GLY A 81 14.67 -9.86 -1.75
C GLY A 81 13.61 -8.89 -2.23
N VAL A 82 12.38 -9.10 -1.78
CA VAL A 82 11.25 -8.19 -1.99
C VAL A 82 10.55 -8.01 -0.65
N GLY A 83 10.35 -6.76 -0.26
CA GLY A 83 9.57 -6.41 0.91
C GLY A 83 8.45 -5.45 0.54
N LEU A 84 7.28 -5.63 1.13
CA LEU A 84 6.11 -4.78 0.92
C LEU A 84 5.77 -4.07 2.22
N GLY A 85 5.38 -2.80 2.11
CA GLY A 85 4.94 -2.01 3.25
C GLY A 85 3.70 -1.22 2.89
N LEU A 86 2.70 -1.26 3.77
CA LEU A 86 1.40 -0.66 3.54
C LEU A 86 1.03 0.25 4.71
N VAL A 87 0.31 1.33 4.42
CA VAL A 87 -0.38 2.15 5.42
C VAL A 87 -1.80 2.41 4.94
N SER A 88 -2.78 2.05 5.79
CA SER A 88 -4.22 2.17 5.54
C SER A 88 -4.66 3.63 5.38
N SER A 89 -5.87 3.86 4.84
CA SER A 89 -6.46 5.20 4.78
C SER A 89 -6.57 5.84 6.16
N ALA A 90 -7.00 5.08 7.17
CA ALA A 90 -7.03 5.51 8.57
C ALA A 90 -5.63 5.87 9.09
N GLY A 91 -4.61 5.07 8.78
CA GLY A 91 -3.22 5.40 9.10
C GLY A 91 -2.74 6.69 8.42
N ILE A 92 -3.13 6.92 7.17
CA ILE A 92 -2.83 8.17 6.44
C ILE A 92 -3.53 9.36 7.09
N ASP A 93 -4.80 9.23 7.47
CA ASP A 93 -5.55 10.31 8.13
C ASP A 93 -4.94 10.69 9.47
N ARG A 94 -4.42 9.71 10.24
CA ARG A 94 -3.72 9.95 11.51
C ARG A 94 -2.36 10.61 11.36
N LEU A 95 -1.58 10.20 10.35
CA LEU A 95 -0.17 10.57 10.21
C LEU A 95 0.08 11.71 9.23
N GLY A 96 -0.86 11.97 8.32
CA GLY A 96 -0.61 12.70 7.10
C GLY A 96 0.11 11.86 6.04
N ILE A 97 -0.06 12.24 4.76
CA ILE A 97 0.40 11.41 3.64
C ILE A 97 1.93 11.27 3.56
N ALA A 98 2.70 12.33 3.85
CA ALA A 98 4.16 12.26 3.75
C ALA A 98 4.77 11.34 4.84
N PRO A 99 4.41 11.47 6.14
CA PRO A 99 4.86 10.51 7.15
C PRO A 99 4.35 9.08 6.92
N ALA A 100 3.09 8.93 6.46
CA ALA A 100 2.54 7.61 6.11
C ALA A 100 3.31 6.94 4.96
N THR A 101 3.71 7.72 3.94
CA THR A 101 4.52 7.17 2.84
C THR A 101 5.89 6.70 3.34
N ARG A 102 6.58 7.51 4.14
CA ARG A 102 7.87 7.12 4.74
C ARG A 102 7.71 5.89 5.64
N LEU A 103 6.60 5.76 6.35
CA LEU A 103 6.29 4.57 7.14
C LEU A 103 6.08 3.33 6.26
N ALA A 104 5.33 3.45 5.16
CA ALA A 104 5.18 2.37 4.19
C ALA A 104 6.53 1.93 3.62
N MET A 105 7.40 2.88 3.23
CA MET A 105 8.75 2.58 2.74
C MET A 105 9.61 1.88 3.80
N ARG A 106 9.60 2.35 5.06
CA ARG A 106 10.32 1.68 6.16
C ARG A 106 9.81 0.27 6.40
N ARG A 107 8.50 0.05 6.38
CA ARG A 107 7.88 -1.27 6.49
C ARG A 107 8.31 -2.18 5.33
N ALA A 108 8.40 -1.64 4.12
CA ALA A 108 8.88 -2.38 2.96
C ALA A 108 10.35 -2.81 3.11
N VAL A 109 11.21 -1.93 3.63
CA VAL A 109 12.60 -2.27 3.93
C VAL A 109 12.70 -3.30 5.05
N ASP A 110 11.90 -3.16 6.11
CA ASP A 110 11.88 -4.10 7.24
C ASP A 110 11.35 -5.49 6.87
N ALA A 111 10.55 -5.59 5.80
CA ALA A 111 10.01 -6.84 5.27
C ALA A 111 10.98 -7.59 4.36
N LEU A 112 12.16 -7.04 4.05
CA LEU A 112 13.18 -7.76 3.30
C LEU A 112 13.76 -8.90 4.16
N SER A 113 13.75 -10.11 3.63
CA SER A 113 14.31 -11.30 4.29
C SER A 113 15.81 -11.19 4.56
N MET A 114 16.52 -10.39 3.76
CA MET A 114 17.92 -10.04 3.97
C MET A 114 18.05 -8.53 4.12
N GLY A 115 18.77 -8.09 5.15
CA GLY A 115 18.99 -6.67 5.41
C GLY A 115 19.75 -6.01 4.25
N PRO A 116 19.24 -4.92 3.66
CA PRO A 116 19.99 -4.17 2.66
C PRO A 116 21.16 -3.43 3.30
N GLU A 117 22.18 -3.18 2.50
CA GLU A 117 23.37 -2.41 2.90
C GLU A 117 23.30 -0.96 2.43
N TYR A 118 22.46 -0.67 1.41
CA TYR A 118 22.25 0.66 0.87
C TYR A 118 20.83 0.79 0.29
N LEU A 119 20.22 1.96 0.42
CA LEU A 119 18.89 2.25 -0.14
C LEU A 119 18.97 3.27 -1.29
N LEU A 120 18.37 2.93 -2.43
CA LEU A 120 18.06 3.83 -3.53
C LEU A 120 16.56 4.14 -3.46
N VAL A 121 16.17 5.38 -3.20
CA VAL A 121 14.77 5.73 -2.89
C VAL A 121 14.22 6.71 -3.92
N ASP A 122 13.03 6.45 -4.47
CA ASP A 122 12.38 7.42 -5.36
C ASP A 122 11.92 8.67 -4.58
N GLY A 123 12.17 9.84 -5.17
CA GLY A 123 11.63 11.12 -4.73
C GLY A 123 12.36 11.76 -3.55
N PHE A 124 12.32 11.16 -2.35
CA PHE A 124 12.74 11.84 -1.12
C PHE A 124 13.56 10.96 -0.15
N PRO A 125 14.39 11.58 0.72
CA PRO A 125 15.26 10.86 1.66
C PRO A 125 14.50 9.93 2.61
N LEU A 126 15.11 8.82 2.98
CA LEU A 126 14.54 7.84 3.90
C LEU A 126 15.56 7.44 4.97
N ASN A 127 15.57 8.17 6.08
CA ASN A 127 16.34 7.78 7.25
C ASN A 127 15.73 6.51 7.87
N HIS A 128 16.48 5.41 7.85
CA HIS A 128 16.04 4.13 8.43
C HIS A 128 17.24 3.37 9.01
N ARG A 129 17.25 3.17 10.33
CA ARG A 129 18.24 2.35 11.08
C ARG A 129 19.72 2.66 10.76
N GLY A 130 20.05 3.89 10.37
CA GLY A 130 21.42 4.29 10.04
C GLY A 130 21.91 3.77 8.67
N LEU A 131 21.04 3.16 7.86
CA LEU A 131 21.41 2.72 6.52
C LEU A 131 21.79 3.92 5.64
N PRO A 132 22.91 3.83 4.88
CA PRO A 132 23.21 4.82 3.88
C PRO A 132 22.15 4.75 2.78
N HIS A 133 21.77 5.91 2.27
CA HIS A 133 20.72 6.01 1.27
C HIS A 133 20.93 7.20 0.34
N GLU A 134 20.35 7.10 -0.83
CA GLU A 134 20.27 8.18 -1.81
C GLU A 134 18.82 8.37 -2.25
N ALA A 135 18.34 9.61 -2.24
CA ALA A 135 17.05 10.00 -2.79
C ALA A 135 17.20 10.45 -4.23
N ILE A 136 16.40 9.89 -5.13
CA ILE A 136 16.53 10.09 -6.58
C ILE A 136 15.19 10.56 -7.11
N VAL A 137 15.13 11.81 -7.57
CA VAL A 137 13.92 12.33 -8.21
C VAL A 137 13.68 11.61 -9.54
N GLY A 138 12.54 10.92 -9.67
CA GLY A 138 12.24 10.09 -10.84
C GLY A 138 13.19 8.91 -10.92
N GLY A 139 13.42 8.26 -9.78
CA GLY A 139 14.27 7.08 -9.64
C GLY A 139 13.72 5.89 -10.43
N ASP A 140 12.40 5.79 -10.56
CA ASP A 140 11.69 4.75 -11.32
C ASP A 140 12.08 4.69 -12.81
N VAL A 141 12.45 5.83 -13.39
CA VAL A 141 12.92 5.89 -14.79
C VAL A 141 14.44 5.85 -14.93
N LYS A 142 15.18 5.91 -13.82
CA LYS A 142 16.66 5.99 -13.80
C LYS A 142 17.34 4.73 -13.28
N CYS A 143 16.80 4.12 -12.23
CA CYS A 143 17.44 3.02 -11.50
C CYS A 143 16.60 1.76 -11.63
N ALA A 144 17.23 0.67 -12.06
CA ALA A 144 16.57 -0.61 -12.27
C ALA A 144 15.90 -1.17 -11.00
N SER A 145 16.56 -1.02 -9.85
CA SER A 145 16.03 -1.48 -8.56
C SER A 145 14.79 -0.68 -8.12
N ILE A 146 14.79 0.65 -8.29
CA ILE A 146 13.63 1.50 -8.00
C ILE A 146 12.50 1.19 -8.99
N ALA A 147 12.81 1.03 -10.28
CA ALA A 147 11.82 0.66 -11.30
C ALA A 147 11.14 -0.68 -10.97
N ALA A 148 11.91 -1.66 -10.49
CA ALA A 148 11.39 -2.94 -10.04
C ALA A 148 10.44 -2.77 -8.85
N ALA A 149 10.85 -2.02 -7.81
CA ALA A 149 10.01 -1.69 -6.67
C ALA A 149 8.71 -0.98 -7.10
N SER A 150 8.80 -0.05 -8.05
CA SER A 150 7.65 0.69 -8.61
C SER A 150 6.60 -0.25 -9.22
N VAL A 151 7.03 -1.16 -10.09
CA VAL A 151 6.13 -2.15 -10.71
C VAL A 151 5.51 -3.06 -9.66
N MET A 152 6.31 -3.55 -8.71
CA MET A 152 5.85 -4.43 -7.65
C MET A 152 4.78 -3.75 -6.79
N ALA A 153 5.04 -2.53 -6.30
CA ALA A 153 4.09 -1.74 -5.53
C ALA A 153 2.82 -1.46 -6.32
N LYS A 154 2.93 -1.16 -7.63
CA LYS A 154 1.79 -0.85 -8.50
C LYS A 154 0.86 -2.05 -8.67
N VAL A 155 1.43 -3.22 -8.99
CA VAL A 155 0.65 -4.45 -9.21
C VAL A 155 -0.08 -4.85 -7.94
N VAL A 156 0.63 -4.85 -6.80
CA VAL A 156 0.03 -5.16 -5.49
C VAL A 156 -1.11 -4.19 -5.19
N ARG A 157 -0.85 -2.87 -5.25
CA ARG A 157 -1.87 -1.88 -4.92
C ARG A 157 -3.08 -1.96 -5.86
N ASP A 158 -2.86 -2.14 -7.16
CA ASP A 158 -3.95 -2.22 -8.13
C ASP A 158 -4.84 -3.45 -7.90
N GLY A 159 -4.24 -4.59 -7.52
CA GLY A 159 -4.96 -5.80 -7.12
C GLY A 159 -5.78 -5.61 -5.84
N LEU A 160 -5.21 -4.91 -4.84
CA LEU A 160 -5.94 -4.54 -3.63
C LEU A 160 -7.15 -3.67 -3.94
N MET A 161 -6.99 -2.65 -4.79
CA MET A 161 -8.12 -1.78 -5.17
C MET A 161 -9.18 -2.51 -5.99
N THR A 162 -8.81 -3.53 -6.79
CA THR A 162 -9.77 -4.42 -7.46
C THR A 162 -10.56 -5.26 -6.44
N THR A 163 -9.89 -5.80 -5.44
CA THR A 163 -10.54 -6.58 -4.37
C THR A 163 -11.51 -5.70 -3.58
N LEU A 164 -11.09 -4.49 -3.22
CA LEU A 164 -11.90 -3.52 -2.49
C LEU A 164 -13.11 -3.02 -3.28
N ASP A 165 -13.08 -3.08 -4.62
CA ASP A 165 -14.25 -2.74 -5.45
C ASP A 165 -15.40 -3.73 -5.28
N ALA A 166 -15.08 -5.00 -5.04
CA ALA A 166 -16.07 -6.02 -4.74
C ALA A 166 -16.68 -5.82 -3.34
N VAL A 167 -15.88 -5.34 -2.38
CA VAL A 167 -16.33 -5.03 -1.00
C VAL A 167 -17.20 -3.76 -0.97
N TYR A 168 -16.84 -2.73 -1.75
CA TYR A 168 -17.54 -1.45 -1.81
C TYR A 168 -18.11 -1.20 -3.21
N PRO A 169 -19.21 -1.90 -3.60
CA PRO A 169 -19.69 -1.89 -4.97
C PRO A 169 -20.17 -0.51 -5.44
N GLY A 170 -19.82 -0.22 -6.69
CA GLY A 170 -20.24 0.97 -7.43
C GLY A 170 -19.55 2.27 -7.00
N TYR A 171 -18.43 2.21 -6.29
CA TYR A 171 -17.48 3.32 -6.28
C TYR A 171 -16.58 3.29 -7.52
N GLY A 172 -16.24 2.10 -8.05
CA GLY A 172 -15.40 1.94 -9.24
C GLY A 172 -13.91 1.84 -8.93
N PHE A 173 -13.55 1.43 -7.71
CA PHE A 173 -12.19 1.30 -7.22
C PHE A 173 -11.33 0.38 -8.07
N GLY A 174 -11.93 -0.65 -8.67
CA GLY A 174 -11.24 -1.59 -9.56
C GLY A 174 -10.77 -0.93 -10.85
N HIS A 175 -11.36 0.19 -11.26
CA HIS A 175 -11.01 0.92 -12.47
C HIS A 175 -10.07 2.08 -12.18
N HIS A 176 -10.49 3.03 -11.34
CA HIS A 176 -9.73 4.25 -11.08
C HIS A 176 -8.78 4.14 -9.89
N LYS A 177 -8.70 2.98 -9.21
CA LYS A 177 -7.72 2.67 -8.16
C LYS A 177 -7.72 3.66 -6.98
N GLY A 178 -8.90 4.23 -6.70
CA GLY A 178 -9.11 5.24 -5.66
C GLY A 178 -8.67 6.67 -6.03
N TYR A 179 -8.19 6.94 -7.25
CA TYR A 179 -7.87 8.31 -7.69
C TYR A 179 -9.14 9.10 -7.98
N GLY A 180 -9.08 10.43 -7.79
CA GLY A 180 -10.19 11.39 -7.91
C GLY A 180 -10.70 11.65 -9.32
N THR A 181 -10.95 10.60 -10.09
CA THR A 181 -11.55 10.71 -11.43
C THR A 181 -12.99 11.23 -11.35
N LYS A 182 -13.54 11.70 -12.47
CA LYS A 182 -14.95 12.15 -12.54
C LYS A 182 -15.92 11.09 -12.01
N LYS A 183 -15.74 9.82 -12.37
CA LYS A 183 -16.56 8.70 -11.86
C LYS A 183 -16.46 8.55 -10.34
N HIS A 184 -15.27 8.72 -9.77
CA HIS A 184 -15.08 8.64 -8.33
C HIS A 184 -15.74 9.80 -7.60
N GLN A 185 -15.66 11.02 -8.17
CA GLN A 185 -16.37 12.20 -7.65
C GLN A 185 -17.88 11.99 -7.64
N GLU A 186 -18.45 11.48 -8.75
CA GLU A 186 -19.88 11.17 -8.86
C GLU A 186 -20.32 10.12 -7.83
N ALA A 187 -19.54 9.04 -7.66
CA ALA A 187 -19.82 8.02 -6.66
C ALA A 187 -19.73 8.58 -5.23
N LEU A 188 -18.72 9.40 -4.94
CA LEU A 188 -18.53 10.04 -3.64
C LEU A 188 -19.67 11.01 -3.33
N SER A 189 -20.12 11.82 -4.29
CA SER A 189 -21.25 12.74 -4.11
C SER A 189 -22.59 12.02 -3.92
N SER A 190 -22.79 10.87 -4.57
CA SER A 190 -24.06 10.13 -4.51
C SER A 190 -24.17 9.20 -3.31
N LYS A 191 -23.05 8.60 -2.87
CA LYS A 191 -23.03 7.58 -1.80
C LYS A 191 -22.41 8.06 -0.50
N GLY A 192 -21.74 9.21 -0.51
CA GLY A 192 -20.85 9.63 0.56
C GLY A 192 -19.57 8.78 0.61
N PRO A 193 -18.63 9.10 1.52
CA PRO A 193 -17.41 8.32 1.69
C PRO A 193 -17.68 6.98 2.39
N CYS A 194 -16.93 5.95 1.98
CA CYS A 194 -16.85 4.64 2.65
C CYS A 194 -15.56 4.50 3.48
N PRO A 195 -15.41 3.45 4.33
CA PRO A 195 -14.29 3.30 5.28
C PRO A 195 -12.88 3.39 4.69
N ILE A 196 -12.68 3.03 3.43
CA ILE A 196 -11.37 3.10 2.79
C ILE A 196 -11.02 4.48 2.20
N HIS A 197 -11.93 5.46 2.28
CA HIS A 197 -11.61 6.84 1.91
C HIS A 197 -10.68 7.49 2.94
N ARG A 198 -9.85 8.42 2.47
CA ARG A 198 -8.96 9.23 3.29
C ARG A 198 -9.69 10.49 3.68
N LEU A 199 -10.30 10.49 4.86
CA LEU A 199 -11.19 11.55 5.32
C LEU A 199 -10.44 12.88 5.53
N SER A 200 -9.12 12.85 5.65
CA SER A 200 -8.28 14.05 5.72
C SER A 200 -8.13 14.79 4.37
N TYR A 201 -8.42 14.14 3.24
CA TYR A 201 -8.25 14.73 1.90
C TYR A 201 -9.43 15.65 1.59
N SER A 202 -9.14 16.86 1.07
CA SER A 202 -10.19 17.88 0.87
C SER A 202 -11.43 17.36 0.15
N PRO A 203 -11.33 16.73 -1.03
CA PRO A 203 -12.53 16.31 -1.77
C PRO A 203 -13.41 15.32 -1.01
N VAL A 204 -12.81 14.50 -0.15
CA VAL A 204 -13.50 13.52 0.70
C VAL A 204 -14.13 14.19 1.91
N ARG A 205 -13.36 15.04 2.59
CA ARG A 205 -13.83 15.81 3.75
C ARG A 205 -15.01 16.70 3.37
N ASP A 206 -14.93 17.36 2.22
CA ASP A 206 -15.96 18.28 1.76
C ASP A 206 -17.27 17.53 1.45
N ALA A 207 -17.17 16.26 0.99
CA ALA A 207 -18.33 15.38 0.79
C ALA A 207 -18.99 14.91 2.10
N LEU A 208 -18.29 14.89 3.24
CA LEU A 208 -18.89 14.60 4.55
C LEU A 208 -19.84 15.72 5.02
N HIS A 209 -19.63 16.95 4.53
CA HIS A 209 -20.42 18.12 4.91
C HIS A 209 -21.62 18.35 3.97
N HIS A 210 -21.80 17.52 2.95
CA HIS A 210 -23.03 17.46 2.16
C HIS A 210 -23.91 16.34 2.71
N GLU A 211 -24.92 16.69 3.51
CA GLU A 211 -25.91 15.71 3.99
C GLU A 211 -26.63 15.06 2.80
N PRO A 212 -26.61 13.72 2.67
CA PRO A 212 -27.62 13.01 1.90
C PRO A 212 -28.96 13.06 2.64
N PRO A 213 -30.12 12.97 1.94
CA PRO A 213 -31.43 13.00 2.58
C PRO A 213 -31.57 11.90 3.64
N THR A 214 -32.00 12.34 4.82
CA THR A 214 -32.11 11.64 6.10
C THR A 214 -32.79 10.26 5.99
N VAL A 215 -32.09 9.21 6.43
CA VAL A 215 -32.74 7.96 6.87
C VAL A 215 -32.67 7.90 8.39
N VAL A 216 -33.85 7.92 9.00
CA VAL A 216 -34.06 7.88 10.46
C VAL A 216 -33.49 6.57 11.03
N GLN A 217 -32.47 6.66 11.88
CA GLN A 217 -32.04 5.54 12.73
C GLN A 217 -32.62 5.68 14.15
N ARG A 218 -33.29 4.62 14.60
CA ARG A 218 -33.75 4.44 15.99
C ARG A 218 -32.60 4.00 16.88
N SER A 219 -32.56 4.52 18.09
CA SER A 219 -31.56 4.27 19.14
C SER A 219 -31.92 3.08 20.04
N SER A 220 -30.89 2.34 20.50
CA SER A 220 -30.76 1.58 21.78
C SER A 220 -29.50 0.68 21.70
N GLY A 221 -28.65 0.41 22.70
CA GLY A 221 -28.40 0.84 24.09
C GLY A 221 -27.26 -0.03 24.71
N GLY A 222 -26.51 0.45 25.72
CA GLY A 222 -25.86 -0.41 26.74
C GLY A 222 -24.32 -0.61 26.76
N SER A 223 -23.72 -0.44 27.95
CA SER A 223 -22.30 -0.55 28.37
C SER A 223 -21.50 -1.80 27.90
N SER A 224 -22.17 -2.89 27.49
CA SER A 224 -21.51 -4.08 26.92
C SER A 224 -20.89 -3.81 25.55
N MET A 225 -21.53 -2.96 24.73
CA MET A 225 -21.04 -2.61 23.40
C MET A 225 -19.71 -1.83 23.44
N ALA A 226 -19.45 -1.07 24.51
CA ALA A 226 -18.22 -0.29 24.64
C ALA A 226 -16.98 -1.19 24.84
N VAL A 227 -17.13 -2.31 25.54
CA VAL A 227 -16.03 -3.27 25.78
C VAL A 227 -15.74 -4.08 24.52
N GLY A 228 -16.77 -4.48 23.76
CA GLY A 228 -16.63 -5.15 22.47
C GLY A 228 -15.84 -4.31 21.47
N ARG A 229 -16.30 -3.06 21.24
CA ARG A 229 -15.61 -2.11 20.34
C ARG A 229 -14.16 -1.83 20.75
N LEU A 230 -13.88 -1.73 22.06
CA LEU A 230 -12.51 -1.54 22.53
C LEU A 230 -11.64 -2.76 22.22
N GLY A 231 -12.18 -3.97 22.34
CA GLY A 231 -11.47 -5.20 21.97
C GLY A 231 -11.19 -5.29 20.47
N GLU A 232 -12.17 -4.97 19.63
CA GLU A 232 -12.00 -4.92 18.18
C GLU A 232 -10.93 -3.90 17.78
N GLN A 233 -10.97 -2.70 18.38
CA GLN A 233 -9.98 -1.66 18.12
C GLN A 233 -8.56 -2.10 18.54
N LEU A 234 -8.40 -2.66 19.74
CA LEU A 234 -7.10 -3.15 20.22
C LEU A 234 -6.58 -4.31 19.35
N THR A 235 -7.48 -5.17 18.87
CA THR A 235 -7.12 -6.28 17.98
C THR A 235 -6.70 -5.77 16.61
N ALA A 236 -7.44 -4.82 16.04
CA ALA A 236 -7.08 -4.17 14.79
C ALA A 236 -5.71 -3.48 14.90
N GLU A 237 -5.46 -2.73 15.98
CA GLU A 237 -4.15 -2.11 16.23
C GLU A 237 -3.04 -3.16 16.39
N HIS A 238 -3.31 -4.26 17.09
CA HIS A 238 -2.35 -5.35 17.24
C HIS A 238 -2.02 -5.99 15.89
N LEU A 239 -3.02 -6.28 15.08
CA LEU A 239 -2.84 -6.83 13.73
C LEU A 239 -2.06 -5.85 12.84
N GLU A 240 -2.39 -4.55 12.87
CA GLU A 240 -1.63 -3.51 12.14
C GLU A 240 -0.16 -3.42 12.61
N ARG A 241 0.12 -3.62 13.90
CA ARG A 241 1.49 -3.69 14.44
C ARG A 241 2.24 -4.93 13.98
N ASN A 242 1.53 -6.03 13.72
CA ASN A 242 2.09 -7.30 13.23
C ASN A 242 2.05 -7.42 11.71
N GLY A 243 1.86 -6.32 10.97
CA GLY A 243 2.02 -6.29 9.52
C GLY A 243 0.75 -6.53 8.72
N PHE A 244 -0.40 -6.76 9.37
CA PHE A 244 -1.68 -6.89 8.71
C PHE A 244 -2.17 -5.52 8.22
N VAL A 245 -2.89 -5.52 7.10
CA VAL A 245 -3.64 -4.35 6.63
C VAL A 245 -5.10 -4.56 6.97
N ILE A 246 -5.62 -3.79 7.92
CA ILE A 246 -7.05 -3.84 8.23
C ILE A 246 -7.81 -3.15 7.09
N CYS A 247 -8.66 -3.92 6.42
CA CYS A 247 -9.55 -3.44 5.37
C CYS A 247 -10.84 -2.90 5.95
N GLU A 248 -11.42 -3.61 6.91
CA GLU A 248 -12.70 -3.28 7.52
C GLU A 248 -12.82 -3.86 8.93
N THR A 249 -13.63 -3.23 9.77
CA THR A 249 -14.01 -3.72 11.10
C THR A 249 -15.52 -3.69 11.21
N ASN A 250 -16.13 -4.67 11.89
CA ASN A 250 -17.59 -4.85 11.98
C ASN A 250 -18.26 -5.01 10.61
N TYR A 251 -17.67 -5.84 9.75
CA TYR A 251 -18.20 -6.11 8.41
C TYR A 251 -19.47 -6.95 8.50
N ARG A 252 -20.57 -6.46 7.90
CA ARG A 252 -21.86 -7.18 7.87
C ARG A 252 -22.20 -7.63 6.46
N CYS A 253 -22.49 -8.91 6.30
CA CYS A 253 -22.95 -9.50 5.05
C CYS A 253 -24.22 -10.34 5.27
N THR A 254 -24.83 -10.84 4.20
CA THR A 254 -26.02 -11.69 4.27
C THR A 254 -25.80 -13.00 5.04
N GLY A 255 -24.54 -13.42 5.23
CA GLY A 255 -24.15 -14.62 5.96
C GLY A 255 -23.77 -14.42 7.43
N GLY A 256 -23.71 -13.18 7.93
CA GLY A 256 -23.33 -12.87 9.31
C GLY A 256 -22.51 -11.59 9.46
N GLU A 257 -21.91 -11.44 10.64
CA GLU A 257 -21.00 -10.35 10.99
C GLU A 257 -19.59 -10.92 11.13
N VAL A 258 -18.59 -10.16 10.67
CA VAL A 258 -17.18 -10.46 10.86
C VAL A 258 -16.52 -9.25 11.51
N ASP A 259 -15.89 -9.47 12.66
CA ASP A 259 -15.36 -8.36 13.47
C ASP A 259 -14.23 -7.61 12.76
N ILE A 260 -13.34 -8.30 12.05
CA ILE A 260 -12.24 -7.68 11.30
C ILE A 260 -11.99 -8.43 10.00
N VAL A 261 -11.89 -7.67 8.90
CA VAL A 261 -11.40 -8.13 7.61
C VAL A 261 -10.08 -7.43 7.33
N GLY A 262 -9.03 -8.19 7.07
CA GLY A 262 -7.71 -7.64 6.80
C GLY A 262 -6.92 -8.47 5.81
N LEU A 263 -5.68 -8.06 5.55
CA LEU A 263 -4.75 -8.74 4.67
C LEU A 263 -3.47 -9.06 5.42
N ASP A 264 -3.00 -10.30 5.29
CA ASP A 264 -1.64 -10.69 5.62
C ASP A 264 -0.90 -10.97 4.32
N GLY A 265 -0.09 -10.00 3.86
CA GLY A 265 0.48 -10.03 2.51
C GLY A 265 -0.61 -10.05 1.42
N GLN A 266 -0.77 -11.20 0.76
CA GLN A 266 -1.80 -11.43 -0.28
C GLN A 266 -3.02 -12.22 0.23
N CYS A 267 -2.98 -12.71 1.46
CA CYS A 267 -4.05 -13.51 2.04
C CYS A 267 -5.12 -12.59 2.63
N LEU A 268 -6.37 -12.79 2.23
CA LEU A 268 -7.52 -12.20 2.92
C LEU A 268 -7.74 -12.95 4.24
N VAL A 269 -7.74 -12.21 5.34
CA VAL A 269 -7.87 -12.74 6.70
C VAL A 269 -9.13 -12.19 7.34
N PHE A 270 -9.91 -13.09 7.92
CA PHE A 270 -11.08 -12.77 8.73
C PHE A 270 -10.75 -13.08 10.19
N VAL A 271 -10.96 -12.11 11.08
CA VAL A 271 -10.65 -12.25 12.50
C VAL A 271 -11.91 -11.97 13.31
N GLU A 272 -12.27 -12.94 14.16
CA GLU A 272 -13.33 -12.85 15.16
C GLU A 272 -12.71 -12.45 16.50
N VAL A 273 -13.24 -11.43 17.15
CA VAL A 273 -12.71 -10.83 18.38
C VAL A 273 -13.59 -11.20 19.57
N ARG A 274 -13.04 -12.03 20.46
CA ARG A 274 -13.71 -12.37 21.72
C ARG A 274 -13.12 -11.58 22.88
N THR A 275 -13.90 -10.65 23.43
CA THR A 275 -13.53 -9.93 24.66
C THR A 275 -14.04 -10.65 25.90
N ARG A 276 -13.18 -10.83 26.90
CA ARG A 276 -13.55 -11.39 28.21
C ARG A 276 -13.27 -10.36 29.29
N ARG A 277 -14.23 -10.10 30.18
CA ARG A 277 -13.99 -9.36 31.42
C ARG A 277 -13.29 -10.28 32.40
N SER A 278 -12.09 -9.91 32.84
CA SER A 278 -11.48 -10.52 34.02
C SER A 278 -12.29 -10.06 35.23
N GLY A 279 -12.97 -10.99 35.91
CA GLY A 279 -13.65 -10.69 37.17
C GLY A 279 -12.61 -10.29 38.23
N THR A 280 -12.92 -9.22 38.97
CA THR A 280 -12.30 -8.91 40.26
C THR A 280 -12.57 -10.01 41.28
#